data_AF-A0A6L8EYC6-F1
#
_entry.id   AF-A0A6L8EYC6-F1
#
_cell.length_a   1.000
_cell.length_b   1.000
_cell.length_c   1.000
_cell.angle_alpha   90.00
_cell.angle_beta   90.00
_cell.angle_gamma   90.00
#
_symmetry.space_group_name_H-M   'P 1'
#
loop_
_entity.id
_entity.type
_entity.pdbx_description
1 polymer ?
#
loop_
_entity_poly.entity_id
_entity_poly.type
_entity_poly.pdbx_seq_one_letter_code
_entity_poly.pdbx_strand_id
1 'polypeptide(L)'
;MAIFYRGAGINTYWYLNDPMEQGFVARSPRMTPTITRQMLHIARSTVNSPFISLTRSYAVAWHYAMLGSERVPTPEDPAYVHEIEIQEPLPPGLHLLDPVKEVAQMLPPPTSSGPPYQHDGLPDFLLGVVDPGPMGDFLTQHAMQPPSSEGTPRSPNLTIELETLVRALRDAEILAHEIIPATCVKNSFNVYPEPSVSE
;
A
#
# COMPACT_ATOMS: atom_id res chain seq x y z
N MET A 1 0.26 15.49 16.58
CA MET A 1 0.26 14.04 16.86
C MET A 1 -0.54 13.36 15.78
N ALA A 2 0.07 12.42 15.05
CA ALA A 2 -0.59 11.64 14.01
C ALA A 2 -0.54 10.17 14.38
N ILE A 3 -1.65 9.46 14.19
CA ILE A 3 -1.77 8.03 14.42
C ILE A 3 -1.75 7.31 13.09
N PHE A 4 -0.94 6.26 13.02
CA PHE A 4 -0.83 5.35 11.91
C PHE A 4 -0.96 3.92 12.40
N TYR A 5 -1.23 3.01 11.47
CA TYR A 5 -1.37 1.59 11.73
C TYR A 5 -0.52 0.78 10.77
N ARG A 6 -0.08 -0.39 11.24
CA ARG A 6 0.58 -1.38 10.39
C ARG A 6 0.18 -2.78 10.80
N GLY A 7 -0.31 -3.55 9.83
CA GLY A 7 -0.58 -4.97 10.00
C GLY A 7 0.69 -5.82 9.93
N ALA A 8 0.76 -6.83 10.79
CA ALA A 8 1.79 -7.86 10.81
C ALA A 8 1.10 -9.23 10.83
N GLY A 9 0.99 -9.85 9.65
CA GLY A 9 0.45 -11.19 9.51
C GLY A 9 1.39 -12.24 10.08
N ILE A 10 0.86 -13.39 10.50
CA ILE A 10 1.62 -14.50 11.07
C ILE A 10 2.77 -14.90 10.14
N ASN A 11 3.95 -15.08 10.73
CA ASN A 11 5.23 -15.39 10.07
C ASN A 11 5.73 -14.35 9.05
N THR A 12 5.06 -13.20 8.92
CA THR A 12 5.61 -12.10 8.11
C THR A 12 6.78 -11.42 8.82
N TYR A 13 7.54 -10.60 8.09
CA TYR A 13 8.72 -9.93 8.62
C TYR A 13 8.47 -9.22 9.96
N TRP A 14 7.37 -8.47 10.11
CA TRP A 14 7.10 -7.75 11.36
C TRP A 14 6.52 -8.59 12.48
N TYR A 15 5.92 -9.72 12.13
CA TYR A 15 5.53 -10.70 13.13
C TYR A 15 6.76 -11.35 13.77
N LEU A 16 7.80 -11.63 12.96
CA LEU A 16 9.05 -12.23 13.42
C LEU A 16 10.03 -11.21 14.05
N ASN A 17 9.77 -9.92 13.89
CA ASN A 17 10.67 -8.82 14.26
C ASN A 17 9.86 -7.78 15.05
N ASP A 18 9.51 -8.07 16.30
CA ASP A 18 8.52 -7.30 17.08
C ASP A 18 8.84 -5.78 17.11
N PRO A 19 8.02 -4.94 16.46
CA PRO A 19 8.21 -3.50 16.43
C PRO A 19 8.05 -2.83 17.81
N MET A 20 7.38 -3.47 18.77
CA MET A 20 7.29 -2.98 20.14
C MET A 20 8.65 -2.97 20.85
N GLU A 21 9.55 -3.89 20.49
CA GLU A 21 10.87 -4.00 21.12
C GLU A 21 11.93 -3.15 20.41
N GLN A 22 11.95 -3.18 19.07
CA GLN A 22 13.03 -2.58 18.27
C GLN A 22 12.59 -1.45 17.34
N GLY A 23 11.28 -1.19 17.24
CA GLY A 23 10.72 -0.28 16.26
C GLY A 23 10.57 -0.91 14.87
N PHE A 24 10.14 -0.10 13.90
CA PHE A 24 10.07 -0.55 12.51
C PHE A 24 11.33 -0.14 11.73
N VAL A 25 11.88 -1.09 10.97
CA VAL A 25 13.07 -0.94 10.12
C VAL A 25 12.78 -1.50 8.72
N ALA A 26 12.88 -0.71 7.66
CA ALA A 26 12.61 -1.26 6.32
C ALA A 26 13.45 -2.53 6.01
N ARG A 27 12.94 -3.46 5.20
CA ARG A 27 13.67 -4.72 4.89
C ARG A 27 15.00 -4.48 4.17
N SER A 28 15.16 -3.33 3.52
CA SER A 28 16.39 -2.92 2.85
C SER A 28 16.72 -1.46 3.18
N PRO A 29 17.07 -1.16 4.44
CA PRO A 29 17.13 0.22 4.95
C PRO A 29 18.29 1.02 4.34
N ARG A 30 19.31 0.35 3.79
CA ARG A 30 20.46 0.99 3.14
C ARG A 30 20.26 1.25 1.64
N MET A 31 19.10 0.87 1.09
CA MET A 31 18.80 1.08 -0.32
C MET A 31 18.44 2.55 -0.56
N THR A 32 18.94 3.15 -1.63
CA THR A 32 18.62 4.56 -1.94
C THR A 32 17.11 4.75 -2.18
N PRO A 33 16.43 5.66 -1.47
CA PRO A 33 15.01 5.95 -1.70
C PRO A 33 14.86 6.74 -3.01
N THR A 34 14.16 6.18 -3.99
CA THR A 34 13.82 6.89 -5.23
C THR A 34 12.32 6.82 -5.48
N ILE A 35 11.76 7.79 -6.21
CA ILE A 35 10.32 7.80 -6.51
C ILE A 35 9.92 6.52 -7.29
N THR A 36 10.75 6.06 -8.23
CA THR A 36 10.52 4.78 -8.91
C THR A 36 10.44 3.59 -7.95
N ARG A 37 11.31 3.54 -6.93
CA ARG A 37 11.25 2.48 -5.90
C ARG A 37 10.03 2.61 -5.03
N GLN A 38 9.61 3.83 -4.69
CA GLN A 38 8.36 4.07 -3.97
C GLN A 38 7.16 3.56 -4.79
N MET A 39 7.09 3.88 -6.08
CA MET A 39 6.05 3.37 -6.97
C MET A 39 6.06 1.84 -7.05
N LEU A 40 7.24 1.21 -7.20
CA LEU A 40 7.35 -0.25 -7.21
C LEU A 40 6.99 -0.90 -5.86
N HIS A 41 7.33 -0.24 -4.75
CA HIS A 41 6.95 -0.69 -3.41
C HIS A 41 5.44 -0.76 -3.25
N ILE A 42 4.71 0.27 -3.71
CA ILE A 42 3.25 0.37 -3.59
C ILE A 42 2.52 -0.45 -4.67
N ALA A 43 2.86 -0.23 -5.94
CA ALA A 43 2.16 -0.83 -7.07
C ALA A 43 2.41 -2.33 -7.20
N ARG A 44 3.62 -2.79 -6.86
CA ARG A 44 4.04 -4.20 -7.01
C ARG A 44 4.23 -4.92 -5.69
N SER A 45 3.89 -4.29 -4.57
CA SER A 45 4.09 -4.83 -3.22
C SER A 45 5.53 -5.33 -3.01
N THR A 46 6.51 -4.60 -3.54
CA THR A 46 7.92 -5.03 -3.47
C THR A 46 8.43 -4.94 -2.03
N VAL A 47 8.51 -6.08 -1.35
CA VAL A 47 8.84 -6.12 0.07
C VAL A 47 10.29 -5.74 0.40
N ASN A 48 11.22 -5.87 -0.56
CA ASN A 48 12.63 -5.51 -0.42
C ASN A 48 12.85 -4.06 -0.84
N SER A 49 12.49 -3.14 0.04
CA SER A 49 12.59 -1.70 -0.19
C SER A 49 13.11 -0.97 1.05
N PRO A 50 13.50 0.32 0.92
CA PRO A 50 13.87 1.16 2.06
C PRO A 50 12.66 1.79 2.76
N PHE A 51 11.43 1.38 2.42
CA PHE A 51 10.20 1.99 2.94
C PHE A 51 9.44 1.07 3.88
N ILE A 52 8.80 1.67 4.87
CA ILE A 52 7.83 1.02 5.75
C ILE A 52 6.45 1.60 5.41
N SER A 53 5.55 0.75 4.91
CA SER A 53 4.14 1.10 4.71
C SER A 53 3.42 1.34 6.02
N LEU A 54 2.79 2.49 6.12
CA LEU A 54 1.89 2.86 7.19
C LEU A 54 0.54 3.19 6.56
N THR A 55 -0.54 2.97 7.29
CA THR A 55 -1.86 3.42 6.86
C THR A 55 -2.50 4.26 7.95
N ARG A 56 -3.34 5.23 7.57
CA ARG A 56 -4.22 5.93 8.53
C ARG A 56 -5.48 5.14 8.87
N SER A 57 -5.73 4.02 8.20
CA SER A 57 -6.92 3.20 8.39
C SER A 57 -6.59 1.92 9.17
N TYR A 58 -7.15 1.79 10.37
CA TYR A 58 -7.07 0.55 11.14
C TYR A 58 -7.62 -0.64 10.34
N ALA A 59 -8.73 -0.46 9.60
CA ALA A 59 -9.35 -1.51 8.81
C ALA A 59 -8.43 -2.04 7.70
N VAL A 60 -7.66 -1.15 7.04
CA VAL A 60 -6.67 -1.56 6.04
C VAL A 60 -5.53 -2.34 6.69
N ALA A 61 -5.01 -1.86 7.84
CA ALA A 61 -3.96 -2.57 8.56
C ALA A 61 -4.42 -3.96 9.03
N TRP A 62 -5.64 -4.07 9.57
CA TRP A 62 -6.28 -5.33 9.94
C TRP A 62 -6.39 -6.25 8.73
N HIS A 63 -6.90 -5.75 7.60
CA HIS A 63 -7.04 -6.53 6.38
C HIS A 63 -5.70 -7.10 5.90
N TYR A 64 -4.62 -6.32 5.96
CA TYR A 64 -3.27 -6.79 5.64
C TYR A 64 -2.69 -7.78 6.65
N ALA A 65 -2.96 -7.60 7.94
CA ALA A 65 -2.58 -8.59 8.94
C ALA A 65 -3.28 -9.93 8.66
N MET A 66 -4.57 -9.90 8.33
CA MET A 66 -5.37 -11.09 8.04
C MET A 66 -4.95 -11.78 6.74
N LEU A 67 -4.91 -11.05 5.62
CA LEU A 67 -4.60 -11.63 4.30
C LEU A 67 -3.11 -11.94 4.11
N GLY A 68 -2.23 -11.18 4.77
CA GLY A 68 -0.78 -11.38 4.69
C GLY A 68 -0.26 -12.52 5.56
N SER A 69 -1.11 -13.10 6.42
CA SER A 69 -0.73 -14.23 7.27
C SER A 69 -0.58 -15.51 6.44
N GLU A 70 0.46 -16.30 6.71
CA GLU A 70 0.67 -17.60 6.05
C GLU A 70 -0.44 -18.64 6.38
N ARG A 71 -1.15 -18.41 7.48
CA ARG A 71 -2.30 -19.20 7.93
C ARG A 71 -3.34 -18.29 8.56
N VAL A 72 -4.57 -18.79 8.68
CA VAL A 72 -5.66 -18.05 9.31
C VAL A 72 -5.32 -17.80 10.79
N PRO A 73 -5.28 -16.54 11.25
CA PRO A 73 -5.05 -16.23 12.66
C PRO A 73 -6.13 -16.78 13.58
N THR A 74 -5.74 -17.17 14.80
CA THR A 74 -6.66 -17.66 15.84
C THR A 74 -6.41 -16.91 17.15
N PRO A 75 -7.28 -17.05 18.16
CA PRO A 75 -7.02 -16.46 19.48
C PRO A 75 -5.70 -16.91 20.12
N GLU A 76 -5.29 -18.16 19.89
CA GLU A 76 -4.06 -18.76 20.42
C GLU A 76 -2.81 -18.37 19.63
N ASP A 77 -3.00 -17.98 18.37
CA ASP A 77 -1.94 -17.51 17.49
C ASP A 77 -2.48 -16.38 16.60
N PRO A 78 -2.56 -15.16 17.15
CA PRO A 78 -3.13 -14.03 16.47
C PRO A 78 -2.12 -13.41 15.50
N ALA A 79 -2.61 -12.71 14.48
CA ALA A 79 -1.83 -11.69 13.80
C ALA A 79 -1.90 -10.37 14.60
N TYR A 80 -1.13 -9.36 14.20
CA TYR A 80 -1.09 -8.10 14.93
C TYR A 80 -1.42 -6.89 14.06
N VAL A 81 -2.07 -5.90 14.67
CA VAL A 81 -2.10 -4.53 14.18
C VAL A 81 -1.42 -3.63 15.20
N HIS A 82 -0.35 -2.96 14.77
CA HIS A 82 0.38 -2.03 15.61
C HIS A 82 -0.17 -0.62 15.41
N GLU A 83 -0.41 0.09 16.50
CA GLU A 83 -0.70 1.52 16.52
C GLU A 83 0.58 2.31 16.74
N ILE A 84 0.81 3.27 15.86
CA ILE A 84 2.05 4.03 15.77
C ILE A 84 1.70 5.50 15.89
N GLU A 85 2.10 6.11 16.99
CA GLU A 85 1.90 7.53 17.27
C GLU A 85 3.21 8.30 17.00
N ILE A 86 3.16 9.20 16.01
CA ILE A 86 4.30 10.04 15.65
C ILE A 86 3.95 11.49 15.95
N GLN A 87 4.80 12.14 16.74
CA GLN A 87 4.64 13.54 17.14
C GLN A 87 5.54 14.45 16.30
N GLU A 88 5.18 15.75 16.26
CA GLU A 88 6.03 16.78 15.71
C GLU A 88 6.83 17.44 16.85
N PRO A 89 8.12 17.73 16.67
CA PRO A 89 8.93 17.41 15.49
C PRO A 89 9.14 15.89 15.32
N LEU A 90 9.21 15.42 14.06
CA LEU A 90 9.50 14.02 13.77
C LEU A 90 10.78 13.53 14.49
N PRO A 91 10.83 12.26 14.94
CA PRO A 91 12.06 11.64 15.43
C PRO A 91 13.25 11.89 14.50
N PRO A 92 14.47 12.10 15.04
CA PRO A 92 15.64 12.40 14.21
C PRO A 92 15.87 11.36 13.12
N GLY A 93 15.97 11.83 11.87
CA GLY A 93 16.19 10.99 10.68
C GLY A 93 14.92 10.35 10.10
N LEU A 94 13.79 10.33 10.83
CA LEU A 94 12.54 9.80 10.30
C LEU A 94 11.95 10.78 9.27
N HIS A 95 11.61 10.24 8.10
CA HIS A 95 10.89 10.98 7.06
C HIS A 95 9.56 10.29 6.77
N LEU A 96 8.47 11.06 6.76
CA LEU A 96 7.16 10.60 6.30
C LEU A 96 6.89 11.14 4.90
N LEU A 97 6.57 10.24 3.98
CA LEU A 97 6.31 10.52 2.58
C LEU A 97 4.85 10.21 2.29
N ASP A 98 4.19 11.12 1.58
CA ASP A 98 2.85 10.96 1.05
C ASP A 98 2.99 10.53 -0.43
N PRO A 99 2.76 9.25 -0.77
CA PRO A 99 3.04 8.76 -2.11
C PRO A 99 2.25 9.48 -3.20
N VAL A 100 1.05 9.97 -2.88
CA VAL A 100 0.24 10.74 -3.82
C VAL A 100 0.96 12.05 -4.16
N LYS A 101 1.50 12.75 -3.16
CA LYS A 101 2.25 13.99 -3.38
C LYS A 101 3.57 13.75 -4.12
N GLU A 102 4.33 12.74 -3.70
CA GLU A 102 5.62 12.42 -4.29
C GLU A 102 5.49 12.03 -5.77
N VAL A 103 4.53 11.17 -6.11
CA VAL A 103 4.25 10.82 -7.51
C VAL A 103 3.69 12.04 -8.25
N ALA A 104 2.75 12.79 -7.69
CA ALA A 104 2.15 13.93 -8.39
C ALA A 104 3.18 14.98 -8.84
N GLN A 105 4.24 15.20 -8.06
CA GLN A 105 5.30 16.15 -8.39
C GLN A 105 6.13 15.76 -9.63
N MET A 106 6.20 14.47 -9.97
CA MET A 106 6.96 13.98 -11.11
C MET A 106 6.15 13.95 -12.41
N LEU A 107 4.83 14.13 -12.32
CA LEU A 107 3.94 13.98 -13.45
C LEU A 107 4.14 15.13 -14.44
N PRO A 108 4.21 14.82 -15.75
CA PRO A 108 4.36 15.87 -16.76
C PRO A 108 3.07 16.71 -16.87
N PRO A 109 3.15 17.91 -17.46
CA PRO A 109 1.99 18.73 -17.77
C PRO A 109 0.92 17.95 -18.56
N PRO A 110 -0.37 18.32 -18.43
CA PRO A 110 -1.46 17.64 -19.13
C PRO A 110 -1.38 17.74 -20.66
N THR A 111 -0.53 18.63 -21.18
CA THR A 111 -0.29 18.82 -22.62
C THR A 111 0.83 17.94 -23.16
N SER A 112 1.54 17.17 -22.32
CA SER A 112 2.61 16.28 -22.75
C SER A 112 2.06 15.06 -23.49
N SER A 113 2.79 14.59 -24.51
CA SER A 113 2.41 13.43 -25.32
C SER A 113 2.62 12.11 -24.58
N GLY A 114 1.59 11.26 -24.53
CA GLY A 114 1.56 9.97 -23.81
C GLY A 114 0.66 10.03 -22.59
N PRO A 115 0.22 8.91 -21.99
CA PRO A 115 -0.64 8.97 -20.81
C PRO A 115 0.20 9.02 -19.51
N PRO A 116 0.38 10.17 -18.87
CA PRO A 116 0.79 10.21 -17.46
C PRO A 116 -0.44 9.88 -16.61
N TYR A 117 -0.35 8.86 -15.75
CA TYR A 117 -1.38 8.37 -14.82
C TYR A 117 -2.82 8.18 -15.36
N GLN A 118 -3.09 8.45 -16.64
CA GLN A 118 -4.40 8.30 -17.27
C GLN A 118 -4.57 6.87 -17.78
N HIS A 119 -5.82 6.44 -17.88
CA HIS A 119 -6.22 5.22 -18.56
C HIS A 119 -7.20 5.53 -19.68
N ASP A 120 -7.37 4.58 -20.58
CA ASP A 120 -8.28 4.64 -21.72
C ASP A 120 -9.36 3.55 -21.69
N GLY A 121 -9.50 2.88 -20.54
CA GLY A 121 -10.61 1.98 -20.23
C GLY A 121 -11.86 2.71 -19.74
N LEU A 122 -12.92 1.93 -19.46
CA LEU A 122 -14.12 2.40 -18.77
C LEU A 122 -13.81 2.78 -17.31
N PRO A 123 -14.67 3.57 -16.62
CA PRO A 123 -14.46 3.91 -15.21
C PRO A 123 -14.22 2.70 -14.30
N ASP A 124 -14.89 1.57 -14.57
CA ASP A 124 -14.78 0.33 -13.81
C ASP A 124 -13.39 -0.30 -13.88
N PHE A 125 -12.55 0.11 -14.84
CA PHE A 125 -11.13 -0.28 -14.91
C PHE A 125 -10.41 -0.04 -13.57
N LEU A 126 -10.71 1.06 -12.89
CA LEU A 126 -10.10 1.37 -11.60
C LEU A 126 -10.54 0.41 -10.49
N LEU A 127 -11.73 -0.20 -10.60
CA LEU A 127 -12.17 -1.24 -9.65
C LEU A 127 -11.24 -2.45 -9.73
N GLY A 128 -10.80 -2.82 -10.93
CA GLY A 128 -9.81 -3.88 -11.11
C GLY A 128 -8.43 -3.55 -10.53
N VAL A 129 -8.05 -2.27 -10.50
CA VAL A 129 -6.80 -1.83 -9.84
C VAL A 129 -6.95 -1.86 -8.31
N VAL A 130 -8.11 -1.42 -7.81
CA VAL A 130 -8.43 -1.38 -6.39
C VAL A 130 -8.53 -2.79 -5.80
N ASP A 131 -9.20 -3.72 -6.47
CA ASP A 131 -9.42 -5.06 -5.95
C ASP A 131 -9.24 -6.14 -7.03
N PRO A 132 -8.00 -6.45 -7.44
CA PRO A 132 -7.73 -7.30 -8.58
C PRO A 132 -8.18 -8.76 -8.42
N GLY A 133 -8.47 -9.22 -7.21
CA GLY A 133 -8.98 -10.57 -6.96
C GLY A 133 -10.38 -10.77 -7.55
N PRO A 134 -11.41 -10.10 -7.01
CA PRO A 134 -12.79 -10.18 -7.52
C PRO A 134 -13.05 -9.30 -8.76
N MET A 135 -12.29 -8.22 -8.97
CA MET A 135 -12.55 -7.24 -10.03
C MET A 135 -11.50 -7.26 -11.16
N GLY A 136 -10.60 -8.25 -11.16
CA GLY A 136 -9.47 -8.33 -12.10
C GLY A 136 -9.89 -8.35 -13.58
N ASP A 137 -11.08 -8.83 -13.90
CA ASP A 137 -11.60 -8.87 -15.28
C ASP A 137 -11.67 -7.46 -15.91
N PHE A 138 -11.94 -6.42 -15.12
CA PHE A 138 -11.95 -5.04 -15.62
C PHE A 138 -10.58 -4.56 -16.13
N LEU A 139 -9.48 -5.16 -15.67
CA LEU A 139 -8.14 -4.85 -16.19
C LEU A 139 -7.88 -5.41 -17.59
N THR A 140 -8.63 -6.43 -18.01
CA THR A 140 -8.39 -7.16 -19.26
C THR A 140 -9.42 -6.84 -20.36
N GLN A 141 -10.59 -6.30 -19.99
CA GLN A 141 -11.61 -5.83 -20.93
C GLN A 141 -11.03 -4.92 -22.00
N HIS A 142 -11.41 -5.11 -23.27
CA HIS A 142 -10.87 -4.29 -24.34
C HIS A 142 -11.23 -2.80 -24.19
N ALA A 143 -10.24 -1.93 -24.40
CA ALA A 143 -10.46 -0.49 -24.43
C ALA A 143 -11.42 -0.13 -25.56
N MET A 144 -12.47 0.62 -25.23
CA MET A 144 -13.49 1.03 -26.19
C MET A 144 -12.87 1.91 -27.27
N GLN A 145 -13.05 1.54 -28.54
CA GLN A 145 -12.56 2.29 -29.68
C GLN A 145 -13.70 3.07 -30.36
N PRO A 146 -13.42 4.26 -30.92
CA PRO A 146 -14.39 4.97 -31.76
C PRO A 146 -14.86 4.10 -32.95
N PRO A 147 -16.10 4.25 -33.43
CA PRO A 147 -16.65 3.41 -34.50
C PRO A 147 -15.85 3.37 -35.81
N SER A 148 -15.07 4.42 -36.10
CA SER A 148 -14.23 4.53 -37.30
C SER A 148 -12.75 4.22 -37.05
N SER A 149 -12.39 3.74 -35.86
CA SER A 149 -11.02 3.37 -35.52
C SER A 149 -10.72 1.97 -36.06
N GLU A 150 -9.69 1.84 -36.89
CA GLU A 150 -9.11 0.55 -37.32
C GLU A 150 -8.10 0.00 -36.29
N GLY A 151 -8.12 0.52 -35.05
CA GLY A 151 -7.20 0.10 -34.01
C GLY A 151 -7.37 -1.36 -33.63
N THR A 152 -6.24 -2.07 -33.49
CA THR A 152 -6.24 -3.44 -32.95
C THR A 152 -6.82 -3.45 -31.53
N PRO A 153 -7.76 -4.36 -31.22
CA PRO A 153 -8.25 -4.53 -29.86
C PRO A 153 -7.11 -4.76 -28.88
N ARG A 154 -7.11 -4.01 -27.77
CA ARG A 154 -6.14 -4.16 -26.68
C ARG A 154 -6.79 -3.84 -25.34
N SER A 155 -6.17 -4.32 -24.26
CA SER A 155 -6.55 -3.91 -22.91
C SER A 155 -6.18 -2.44 -22.65
N PRO A 156 -6.87 -1.78 -21.71
CA PRO A 156 -6.54 -0.45 -21.24
C PRO A 156 -5.12 -0.38 -20.70
N ASN A 157 -4.53 0.81 -20.78
CA ASN A 157 -3.19 1.04 -20.27
C ASN A 157 -3.21 1.23 -18.74
N LEU A 158 -2.49 0.38 -18.01
CA LEU A 158 -2.18 0.57 -16.59
C LEU A 158 -0.72 1.03 -16.44
N THR A 159 -0.54 2.34 -16.24
CA THR A 159 0.78 2.90 -15.92
C THR A 159 1.12 2.67 -14.44
N ILE A 160 2.41 2.61 -14.12
CA ILE A 160 2.84 2.42 -12.72
C ILE A 160 2.46 3.62 -11.86
N GLU A 161 2.42 4.82 -12.44
CA GLU A 161 1.98 6.05 -11.79
C GLU A 161 0.51 5.94 -11.39
N LEU A 162 -0.39 5.57 -12.33
CA LEU A 162 -1.81 5.37 -12.03
C LEU A 162 -2.01 4.32 -10.94
N GLU A 163 -1.37 3.16 -11.10
CA GLU A 163 -1.51 2.07 -10.14
C GLU A 163 -1.02 2.47 -8.74
N THR A 164 0.08 3.21 -8.66
CA THR A 164 0.60 3.74 -7.40
C THR A 164 -0.39 4.69 -6.76
N LEU A 165 -0.93 5.66 -7.51
CA LEU A 165 -1.89 6.64 -7.00
C LEU A 165 -3.17 5.97 -6.49
N VAL A 166 -3.73 5.03 -7.26
CA VAL A 166 -4.95 4.31 -6.90
C VAL A 166 -4.75 3.46 -5.65
N ARG A 167 -3.65 2.68 -5.59
CA ARG A 167 -3.36 1.84 -4.43
C ARG A 167 -3.02 2.66 -3.19
N ALA A 168 -2.27 3.76 -3.33
CA ALA A 168 -1.98 4.66 -2.22
C ALA A 168 -3.26 5.25 -1.61
N LEU A 169 -4.23 5.64 -2.45
CA LEU A 169 -5.53 6.13 -1.99
C LEU A 169 -6.37 5.03 -1.35
N ARG A 170 -6.48 3.86 -1.99
CA ARG A 170 -7.21 2.70 -1.47
C ARG A 170 -6.72 2.32 -0.07
N ASP A 171 -5.41 2.29 0.11
CA ASP A 171 -4.77 1.80 1.34
C ASP A 171 -4.58 2.89 2.40
N ALA A 172 -4.94 4.15 2.10
CA ALA A 172 -4.59 5.32 2.92
C ALA A 172 -3.09 5.34 3.28
N GLU A 173 -2.27 5.04 2.28
CA GLU A 173 -0.85 4.73 2.40
C GLU A 173 -0.02 5.97 2.74
N ILE A 174 0.90 5.79 3.68
CA ILE A 174 1.98 6.70 4.05
C ILE A 174 3.25 5.87 4.11
N LEU A 175 4.36 6.38 3.61
CA LEU A 175 5.63 5.68 3.72
C LEU A 175 6.52 6.36 4.75
N ALA A 176 7.02 5.57 5.69
CA ALA A 176 8.16 5.97 6.49
C ALA A 176 9.46 5.53 5.81
N HIS A 177 10.43 6.43 5.79
CA HIS A 177 11.82 6.16 5.42
C HIS A 177 12.70 6.39 6.65
N GLU A 178 13.69 5.52 6.84
CA GLU A 178 14.44 5.32 8.10
C GLU A 178 13.62 4.61 9.20
N ILE A 179 14.21 4.49 10.39
CA ILE A 179 13.68 3.74 11.52
C ILE A 179 12.53 4.51 12.19
N ILE A 180 11.39 3.84 12.41
CA ILE A 180 10.36 4.32 13.33
C ILE A 180 10.73 3.78 14.72
N PRO A 181 11.08 4.63 15.70
CA PRO A 181 11.50 4.15 17.02
C PRO A 181 10.42 3.34 17.74
N ALA A 182 10.82 2.35 18.53
CA ALA A 182 9.91 1.55 19.37
C ALA A 182 9.00 2.43 20.26
N THR A 183 9.50 3.57 20.73
CA THR A 183 8.75 4.53 21.55
C THR A 183 7.54 5.15 20.83
N CYS A 184 7.48 5.07 19.50
CA CYS A 184 6.33 5.50 18.71
C CYS A 184 5.26 4.41 18.63
N VAL A 185 5.57 3.13 18.87
CA VAL A 185 4.60 2.04 18.85
C VAL A 185 3.89 2.00 20.21
N LYS A 186 2.60 2.34 20.23
CA LYS A 186 1.85 2.53 21.48
C LYS A 186 1.08 1.29 21.88
N ASN A 187 0.44 0.65 20.90
CA ASN A 187 -0.41 -0.50 21.12
C ASN A 187 -0.12 -1.58 20.07
N SER A 188 -0.34 -2.83 20.45
CA SER A 188 -0.38 -3.97 19.55
C SER A 188 -1.69 -4.70 19.82
N PHE A 189 -2.54 -4.80 18.80
CA PHE A 189 -3.83 -5.45 18.89
C PHE A 189 -3.74 -6.84 18.27
N ASN A 190 -4.16 -7.85 19.03
CA ASN A 190 -4.34 -9.20 18.51
C ASN A 190 -5.53 -9.20 17.55
N VAL A 191 -5.33 -9.72 16.33
CA VAL A 191 -6.37 -9.78 15.31
C VAL A 191 -6.52 -11.19 14.75
N TYR A 192 -7.77 -11.61 14.65
CA TYR A 192 -8.23 -12.90 14.13
C TYR A 192 -9.69 -12.76 13.67
N PRO A 193 -10.23 -13.68 12.86
CA PRO A 193 -11.61 -13.61 12.44
C PRO A 193 -12.52 -13.72 13.67
N GLU A 194 -13.50 -12.83 13.80
CA GLU A 194 -14.53 -13.03 14.80
C GLU A 194 -15.33 -14.30 14.45
N PRO A 195 -15.73 -15.11 15.45
CA PRO A 195 -16.61 -16.23 15.20
C PRO A 195 -17.88 -15.69 14.52
N SER A 196 -18.19 -16.20 13.33
CA SER A 196 -19.40 -15.83 12.62
C SER A 196 -20.59 -16.09 13.54
N VAL A 197 -21.26 -15.04 13.99
CA VAL A 197 -22.55 -15.18 14.65
C VAL A 197 -23.51 -15.61 13.56
N SER A 198 -23.77 -16.91 13.49
CA SER A 198 -24.83 -17.45 12.65
C SER A 198 -26.16 -16.93 13.20
N GLU A 199 -26.75 -15.94 12.50
CA GLU A 199 -28.16 -15.57 12.64
C GLU A 199 -29.08 -16.61 11.96
#